data_AF-A0A7Z8QUN7-F1
#
_entry.id   AF-A0A7Z8QUN7-F1
#
_cell.length_a   1.000
_cell.length_b   1.000
_cell.length_c   1.000
_cell.angle_alpha   90.00
_cell.angle_beta   90.00
_cell.angle_gamma   90.00
#
_symmetry.space_group_name_H-M   'P 1'
#
loop_
_entity.id
_entity.type
_entity.pdbx_description
1 polymer ?
#
loop_
_entity_poly.entity_id
_entity_poly.type
_entity_poly.pdbx_seq_one_letter_code
_entity_poly.pdbx_strand_id
1 'polypeptide(L)'
;MGSYVFAGQYQQQPAPEGESIVKRAWFNEYHEDGLPNFDLIIQSWDTAMTENESSDYSVGMTIGYIKDGYKNYYYILDVIRKKMEYPKLLHCIRSWIHKNNHHTHKKVIVEDIGSGKAIIQSLRNEGHNICAYKPTADKHTRLIAVTDILESGFVYLPKKAQWLDDFLLEVTRFPNAKHDDQVDALSQALNWLMSNYRVPVRVIRRPSILG
;
A
#
# COMPACT_ATOMS: atom_id res chain seq x y z
N MET A 1 28.19 -10.16 19.23
CA MET A 1 28.83 -9.14 18.39
C MET A 1 28.72 -9.62 16.96
N GLY A 2 27.65 -9.23 16.28
CA GLY A 2 27.38 -9.62 14.90
C GLY A 2 28.20 -8.80 13.92
N SER A 3 28.52 -9.39 12.77
CA SER A 3 28.89 -8.64 11.58
C SER A 3 28.23 -9.27 10.37
N TYR A 4 27.39 -8.46 9.75
CA TYR A 4 26.70 -8.66 8.48
C TYR A 4 27.72 -8.82 7.36
N VAL A 5 27.69 -9.96 6.65
CA VAL A 5 28.36 -10.12 5.37
C VAL A 5 27.46 -10.95 4.46
N PHE A 6 26.64 -10.27 3.65
CA PHE A 6 26.46 -10.54 2.21
C PHE A 6 25.33 -9.66 1.64
N ALA A 7 25.70 -8.48 1.15
CA ALA A 7 24.84 -7.69 0.26
C ALA A 7 25.74 -7.02 -0.79
N GLY A 8 26.23 -7.82 -1.73
CA GLY A 8 26.99 -7.31 -2.86
C GLY A 8 26.79 -8.25 -4.03
N GLN A 9 25.88 -7.89 -4.95
CA GLN A 9 25.89 -8.24 -6.39
C GLN A 9 24.59 -7.89 -7.16
N TYR A 10 23.84 -6.84 -6.77
CA TYR A 10 22.70 -6.35 -7.58
C TYR A 10 22.68 -4.82 -7.74
N GLN A 11 23.83 -4.20 -8.02
CA GLN A 11 23.92 -2.76 -8.33
C GLN A 11 24.68 -2.50 -9.64
N GLN A 12 24.13 -2.98 -10.76
CA GLN A 12 24.59 -2.55 -12.09
C GLN A 12 23.48 -1.99 -12.98
N GLN A 13 22.70 -1.05 -12.42
CA GLN A 13 22.09 0.02 -13.23
C GLN A 13 22.07 1.31 -12.40
N PRO A 14 22.99 2.27 -12.62
CA PRO A 14 22.82 3.61 -12.07
C PRO A 14 21.60 4.26 -12.72
N ALA A 15 20.63 4.68 -11.92
CA ALA A 15 19.55 5.55 -12.40
C ALA A 15 20.15 6.94 -12.72
N PRO A 16 19.72 7.61 -13.80
CA PRO A 16 20.21 8.95 -14.16
C PRO A 16 19.82 10.01 -13.11
N GLU A 17 20.62 11.08 -13.06
CA GLU A 17 20.59 12.15 -12.05
C GLU A 17 19.20 12.80 -11.87
N GLY A 18 18.48 12.27 -10.90
CA GLY A 18 17.34 12.83 -10.20
C GLY A 18 17.14 11.91 -9.00
N GLU A 19 17.23 12.44 -7.77
CA GLU A 19 17.12 11.58 -6.59
C GLU A 19 15.75 10.90 -6.59
N SER A 20 15.75 9.57 -6.66
CA SER A 20 14.54 8.77 -6.48
C SER A 20 13.91 9.09 -5.13
N ILE A 21 12.61 9.39 -5.11
CA ILE A 21 11.91 9.77 -3.87
C ILE A 21 11.95 8.62 -2.86
N VAL A 22 11.88 7.37 -3.34
CA VAL A 22 11.88 6.17 -2.51
C VAL A 22 13.12 5.33 -2.78
N LYS A 23 13.79 4.89 -1.71
CA LYS A 23 14.99 4.05 -1.79
C LYS A 23 14.66 2.60 -1.47
N ARG A 24 15.18 1.65 -2.26
CA ARG A 24 15.01 0.21 -1.99
C ARG A 24 15.41 -0.18 -0.56
N ALA A 25 16.49 0.42 -0.04
CA ALA A 25 17.03 0.14 1.28
C ALA A 25 16.09 0.52 2.44
N TRP A 26 15.02 1.27 2.19
CA TRP A 26 14.02 1.61 3.19
C TRP A 26 13.02 0.49 3.46
N PHE A 27 12.90 -0.47 2.55
CA PHE A 27 12.06 -1.64 2.73
C PHE A 27 12.84 -2.75 3.44
N ASN A 28 12.26 -3.28 4.52
CA ASN A 28 12.72 -4.50 5.14
C ASN A 28 12.06 -5.72 4.51
N GLU A 29 12.61 -6.91 4.77
CA GLU A 29 12.09 -8.16 4.22
C GLU A 29 11.42 -9.02 5.29
N TYR A 30 10.39 -9.79 4.92
CA TYR A 30 9.79 -10.82 5.75
C TYR A 30 9.73 -12.18 5.03
N HIS A 31 9.58 -13.24 5.82
CA HIS A 31 9.33 -14.60 5.35
C HIS A 31 7.84 -14.94 5.54
N GLU A 32 7.21 -15.59 4.55
CA GLU A 32 5.78 -15.92 4.60
C GLU A 32 5.42 -16.81 5.80
N ASP A 33 6.30 -17.76 6.16
CA ASP A 33 6.12 -18.68 7.28
C ASP A 33 6.14 -17.99 8.67
N GLY A 34 6.52 -16.71 8.71
CA GLY A 34 6.70 -15.92 9.93
C GLY A 34 5.77 -14.71 10.02
N LEU A 35 4.68 -14.67 9.26
CA LEU A 35 3.77 -13.53 9.27
C LEU A 35 3.10 -13.36 10.64
N PRO A 36 3.15 -12.15 11.23
CA PRO A 36 2.46 -11.85 12.48
C PRO A 36 0.94 -11.77 12.28
N ASN A 37 0.21 -11.75 13.40
CA ASN A 37 -1.20 -11.39 13.38
C ASN A 37 -1.34 -9.87 13.16
N PHE A 38 -2.13 -9.49 12.16
CA PHE A 38 -2.38 -8.09 11.83
C PHE A 38 -3.55 -7.53 12.63
N ASP A 39 -3.40 -6.30 13.16
CA ASP A 39 -4.50 -5.54 13.77
C ASP A 39 -5.54 -5.15 12.72
N LEU A 40 -5.06 -4.88 11.50
CA LEU A 40 -5.88 -4.51 10.37
C LEU A 40 -5.25 -5.04 9.08
N ILE A 41 -6.08 -5.52 8.15
CA ILE A 41 -5.71 -5.68 6.76
C ILE A 41 -6.48 -4.67 5.91
N ILE A 42 -5.76 -3.99 5.03
CA ILE A 42 -6.37 -3.12 4.03
C ILE A 42 -6.08 -3.63 2.63
N GLN A 43 -7.00 -3.39 1.72
CA GLN A 43 -6.79 -3.52 0.29
C GLN A 43 -6.98 -2.15 -0.34
N SER A 44 -5.91 -1.60 -0.91
CA SER A 44 -5.95 -0.34 -1.64
C SER A 44 -6.05 -0.64 -3.12
N TRP A 45 -7.09 -0.13 -3.75
CA TRP A 45 -7.36 -0.28 -5.17
C TRP A 45 -7.23 1.07 -5.86
N ASP A 46 -6.31 1.12 -6.81
CA ASP A 46 -6.25 2.11 -7.87
C ASP A 46 -6.82 1.48 -9.15
N THR A 47 -7.78 2.14 -9.79
CA THR A 47 -8.63 1.51 -10.80
C THR A 47 -8.61 2.26 -12.12
N ALA A 48 -8.03 1.63 -13.13
CA ALA A 48 -8.27 1.94 -14.54
C ALA A 48 -9.31 0.98 -15.15
N MET A 49 -10.08 1.43 -16.15
CA MET A 49 -11.08 0.63 -16.89
C MET A 49 -10.82 0.64 -18.39
N THR A 50 -9.62 0.26 -18.81
CA THR A 50 -9.31 0.11 -20.24
C THR A 50 -8.29 -1.01 -20.47
N GLU A 51 -8.48 -1.82 -21.50
CA GLU A 51 -7.60 -2.96 -21.86
C GLU A 51 -6.53 -2.65 -22.93
N ASN A 52 -6.39 -1.41 -23.41
CA ASN A 52 -5.42 -1.09 -24.48
C ASN A 52 -3.96 -1.16 -23.99
N GLU A 53 -3.00 -1.39 -24.90
CA GLU A 53 -1.57 -1.45 -24.55
C GLU A 53 -1.03 -0.15 -23.94
N SER A 54 -1.63 0.99 -24.29
CA SER A 54 -1.31 2.32 -23.74
C SER A 54 -2.10 2.68 -22.47
N SER A 55 -3.04 1.83 -22.04
CA SER A 55 -3.88 2.08 -20.87
C SER A 55 -3.14 1.94 -19.56
N ASP A 56 -3.64 2.66 -18.55
CA ASP A 56 -3.21 2.52 -17.16
C ASP A 56 -3.63 1.15 -16.60
N TYR A 57 -2.91 0.70 -15.58
CA TYR A 57 -3.21 -0.59 -14.95
C TYR A 57 -4.22 -0.40 -13.82
N SER A 58 -5.08 -1.40 -13.57
CA SER A 58 -5.71 -1.51 -12.26
C SER A 58 -4.73 -2.18 -11.31
N VAL A 59 -4.51 -1.58 -10.14
CA VAL A 59 -3.64 -2.11 -9.10
C VAL A 59 -4.44 -2.36 -7.82
N GLY A 60 -4.31 -3.57 -7.29
CA GLY A 60 -4.78 -3.94 -5.96
C GLY A 60 -3.60 -4.27 -5.06
N MET A 61 -3.51 -3.63 -3.90
CA MET A 61 -2.43 -3.84 -2.94
C MET A 61 -3.00 -4.23 -1.58
N THR A 62 -2.64 -5.41 -1.08
CA THR A 62 -3.00 -5.86 0.27
C THR A 62 -1.90 -5.49 1.25
N ILE A 63 -2.23 -4.75 2.30
CA ILE A 63 -1.30 -4.37 3.37
C ILE A 63 -1.83 -4.85 4.72
N GLY A 64 -0.99 -5.58 5.44
CA GLY A 64 -1.16 -5.88 6.86
C GLY A 64 -0.57 -4.78 7.71
N TYR A 65 -1.31 -4.32 8.72
CA TYR A 65 -0.91 -3.25 9.63
C TYR A 65 -0.88 -3.77 11.06
N ILE A 66 0.19 -3.40 11.79
CA ILE A 66 0.34 -3.67 13.22
C ILE A 66 0.77 -2.39 13.92
N LYS A 67 0.17 -2.14 15.08
CA LYS A 67 0.57 -1.10 15.99
C LYS A 67 1.16 -1.70 17.26
N ASP A 68 2.42 -1.41 17.51
CA ASP A 68 3.10 -1.78 18.75
C ASP A 68 3.67 -0.52 19.42
N GLY A 69 2.96 -0.06 20.46
CA GLY A 69 3.24 1.21 21.12
C GLY A 69 3.14 2.41 20.18
N TYR A 70 4.28 3.09 19.97
CA TYR A 70 4.41 4.23 19.05
C TYR A 70 4.85 3.82 17.63
N LYS A 71 5.19 2.55 17.42
CA LYS A 71 5.64 2.02 16.13
C LYS A 71 4.46 1.49 15.33
N ASN A 72 4.51 1.73 14.03
CA ASN A 72 3.52 1.27 13.05
C ASN A 72 4.25 0.43 12.02
N TYR A 73 3.87 -0.84 11.90
CA TYR A 73 4.46 -1.79 10.96
C TYR A 73 3.49 -2.02 9.81
N TYR A 74 4.01 -1.98 8.59
CA TYR A 74 3.25 -2.13 7.36
C TYR A 74 3.86 -3.29 6.57
N TYR A 75 3.09 -4.32 6.30
CA TYR A 75 3.52 -5.48 5.54
C TYR A 75 2.77 -5.48 4.22
N ILE A 76 3.47 -5.30 3.10
CA ILE A 76 2.87 -5.43 1.77
C ILE A 76 2.79 -6.93 1.49
N LEU A 77 1.56 -7.46 1.52
CA LEU A 77 1.28 -8.89 1.49
C LEU A 77 1.09 -9.42 0.08
N ASP A 78 0.44 -8.64 -0.78
CA ASP A 78 0.15 -9.05 -2.14
C ASP A 78 -0.07 -7.82 -3.02
N VAL A 79 0.38 -7.88 -4.27
CA VAL A 79 0.14 -6.85 -5.28
C VAL A 79 -0.34 -7.53 -6.56
N ILE A 80 -1.51 -7.09 -7.05
CA ILE A 80 -1.99 -7.43 -8.37
C ILE A 80 -1.95 -6.18 -9.24
N ARG A 81 -1.39 -6.34 -10.44
CA ARG A 81 -1.32 -5.29 -11.45
C ARG A 81 -1.78 -5.87 -12.78
N LYS A 82 -2.96 -5.49 -13.26
CA LYS A 82 -3.55 -6.01 -14.50
C LYS A 82 -4.40 -4.96 -15.20
N LYS A 83 -4.42 -5.03 -16.53
CA LYS A 83 -5.38 -4.30 -17.36
C LYS A 83 -6.65 -5.12 -17.45
N MET A 84 -7.78 -4.54 -17.04
CA MET A 84 -9.04 -5.26 -16.93
C MET A 84 -10.19 -4.33 -17.30
N GLU A 85 -11.09 -4.79 -18.15
CA GLU A 85 -12.39 -4.14 -18.34
C GLU A 85 -13.25 -4.29 -17.08
N TYR A 86 -14.24 -3.40 -16.95
CA TYR A 86 -15.10 -3.27 -15.77
C TYR A 86 -15.59 -4.59 -15.16
N PRO A 87 -16.20 -5.54 -15.91
CA PRO A 87 -16.75 -6.75 -15.31
C PRO A 87 -15.67 -7.66 -14.71
N LYS A 88 -14.50 -7.73 -15.37
CA LYS A 88 -13.35 -8.52 -14.90
C LYS A 88 -12.74 -7.89 -13.66
N LEU A 89 -12.61 -6.57 -13.63
CA LEU A 89 -12.12 -5.82 -12.47
C LEU A 89 -13.03 -6.04 -11.25
N LEU A 90 -14.35 -5.95 -11.41
CA LEU A 90 -15.30 -6.19 -10.32
C LEU A 90 -15.17 -7.62 -9.77
N HIS A 91 -15.11 -8.63 -10.65
CA HIS A 91 -14.88 -10.01 -10.26
C HIS A 91 -13.54 -10.22 -9.53
N CYS A 92 -12.49 -9.55 -10.00
CA CYS A 92 -11.16 -9.59 -9.40
C CYS A 92 -11.17 -9.02 -7.98
N ILE A 93 -11.74 -7.83 -7.79
CA ILE A 93 -11.84 -7.18 -6.47
C ILE A 93 -12.63 -8.07 -5.52
N ARG A 94 -13.79 -8.60 -5.93
CA ARG A 94 -14.59 -9.52 -5.10
C ARG A 94 -13.78 -10.74 -4.66
N SER A 95 -13.09 -11.37 -5.59
CA SER A 95 -12.26 -12.54 -5.30
C SER A 95 -11.15 -12.19 -4.29
N TRP A 96 -10.57 -10.99 -4.41
CA TRP A 96 -9.57 -10.48 -3.48
C TRP A 96 -10.14 -10.15 -2.09
N ILE A 97 -11.33 -9.57 -2.00
CA ILE A 97 -12.01 -9.31 -0.72
C ILE A 97 -12.16 -10.60 0.09
N HIS A 98 -12.51 -11.69 -0.58
CA HIS A 98 -12.72 -13.01 0.02
C HIS A 98 -11.45 -13.85 0.15
N LYS A 99 -10.33 -13.41 -0.43
CA LYS A 99 -9.04 -14.10 -0.30
C LYS A 99 -8.57 -14.03 1.15
N ASN A 100 -8.04 -15.14 1.68
CA ASN A 100 -7.46 -15.24 3.03
C ASN A 100 -8.43 -14.75 4.13
N ASN A 101 -9.63 -15.31 4.22
CA ASN A 101 -10.69 -14.95 5.19
C ASN A 101 -10.36 -15.19 6.67
N HIS A 102 -9.12 -15.54 7.01
CA HIS A 102 -8.68 -15.72 8.39
C HIS A 102 -8.55 -14.40 9.17
N HIS A 103 -8.56 -13.26 8.48
CA HIS A 103 -8.45 -11.95 9.13
C HIS A 103 -9.83 -11.30 9.29
N THR A 104 -10.20 -11.02 10.54
CA THR A 104 -11.51 -10.49 10.96
C THR A 104 -11.67 -8.99 10.68
N HIS A 105 -10.57 -8.24 10.55
CA HIS A 105 -10.57 -6.79 10.34
C HIS A 105 -10.01 -6.45 8.97
N LYS A 106 -10.87 -6.46 7.96
CA LYS A 106 -10.53 -6.09 6.58
C LYS A 106 -11.23 -4.80 6.16
N LYS A 107 -10.49 -3.92 5.48
CA LYS A 107 -11.03 -2.72 4.82
C LYS A 107 -10.62 -2.71 3.36
N VAL A 108 -11.54 -2.32 2.50
CA VAL A 108 -11.30 -2.20 1.06
C VAL A 108 -11.43 -0.73 0.71
N ILE A 109 -10.36 -0.17 0.18
CA ILE A 109 -10.24 1.24 -0.16
C ILE A 109 -10.19 1.31 -1.68
N VAL A 110 -11.06 2.12 -2.28
CA VAL A 110 -11.12 2.32 -3.73
C VAL A 110 -11.13 3.82 -3.98
N GLU A 111 -10.34 4.26 -4.97
CA GLU A 111 -10.34 5.66 -5.38
C GLU A 111 -11.74 6.10 -5.88
N ASP A 112 -12.23 7.26 -5.44
CA ASP A 112 -13.55 7.82 -5.78
C ASP A 112 -13.47 8.82 -6.95
N ILE A 113 -12.74 8.42 -7.99
CA ILE A 113 -12.55 9.21 -9.21
C ILE A 113 -12.78 8.31 -10.42
N GLY A 114 -13.34 8.91 -11.48
CA GLY A 114 -13.55 8.26 -12.77
C GLY A 114 -14.19 6.88 -12.65
N SER A 115 -13.39 5.88 -12.97
CA SER A 115 -13.73 4.47 -12.99
C SER A 115 -14.14 3.95 -11.59
N GLY A 116 -13.45 4.35 -10.54
CA GLY A 116 -13.66 3.83 -9.19
C GLY A 116 -15.05 4.11 -8.61
N LYS A 117 -15.73 5.19 -9.05
CA LYS A 117 -17.14 5.49 -8.68
C LYS A 117 -18.09 4.34 -8.98
N ALA A 118 -17.99 3.78 -10.19
CA ALA A 118 -18.86 2.69 -10.63
C ALA A 118 -18.52 1.37 -9.89
N ILE A 119 -17.25 1.15 -9.53
CA ILE A 119 -16.83 -0.01 -8.73
C ILE A 119 -17.37 0.11 -7.31
N ILE A 120 -17.20 1.26 -6.67
CA ILE A 120 -17.68 1.54 -5.31
C ILE A 120 -19.19 1.32 -5.24
N GLN A 121 -19.95 1.87 -6.19
CA GLN A 121 -21.41 1.72 -6.21
C GLN A 121 -21.83 0.25 -6.32
N SER A 122 -21.26 -0.49 -7.27
CA SER A 122 -21.61 -1.90 -7.49
C SER A 122 -21.25 -2.77 -6.28
N LEU A 123 -20.03 -2.65 -5.75
CA LEU A 123 -19.61 -3.42 -4.58
C LEU A 123 -20.45 -3.10 -3.33
N ARG A 124 -20.85 -1.83 -3.12
CA ARG A 124 -21.75 -1.46 -2.02
C ARG A 124 -23.15 -2.03 -2.21
N ASN A 125 -23.67 -2.04 -3.42
CA ASN A 125 -24.97 -2.66 -3.73
C ASN A 125 -24.95 -4.18 -3.48
N GLU A 126 -23.80 -4.82 -3.63
CA GLU A 126 -23.57 -6.23 -3.27
C GLU A 126 -23.37 -6.46 -1.76
N GLY A 127 -23.39 -5.40 -0.94
CA GLY A 127 -23.23 -5.48 0.52
C GLY A 127 -21.78 -5.44 1.01
N HIS A 128 -20.80 -5.17 0.14
CA HIS A 128 -19.41 -5.01 0.56
C HIS A 128 -19.17 -3.64 1.21
N ASN A 129 -18.41 -3.63 2.31
CA ASN A 129 -18.02 -2.41 3.00
C ASN A 129 -16.81 -1.74 2.33
N ILE A 130 -17.07 -0.89 1.35
CA ILE A 130 -16.03 -0.16 0.60
C ILE A 130 -15.83 1.26 1.15
N CYS A 131 -14.58 1.57 1.51
CA CYS A 131 -14.10 2.90 1.84
C CYS A 131 -13.75 3.65 0.56
N ALA A 132 -14.51 4.69 0.24
CA ALA A 132 -14.17 5.59 -0.85
C ALA A 132 -12.98 6.48 -0.43
N TYR A 133 -11.97 6.61 -1.29
CA TYR A 133 -10.83 7.49 -1.08
C TYR A 133 -10.79 8.57 -2.14
N LYS A 134 -10.76 9.84 -1.73
CA LYS A 134 -10.61 10.96 -2.65
C LYS A 134 -9.24 11.61 -2.45
N PRO A 135 -8.32 11.48 -3.41
CA PRO A 135 -7.04 12.16 -3.35
C PRO A 135 -7.24 13.68 -3.26
N THR A 136 -6.45 14.34 -2.41
CA THR A 136 -6.53 15.79 -2.16
C THR A 136 -5.36 16.59 -2.72
N ALA A 137 -4.32 15.91 -3.19
CA ALA A 137 -3.11 16.51 -3.77
C ALA A 137 -2.67 15.71 -4.99
N ASP A 138 -1.74 16.27 -5.77
CA ASP A 138 -1.10 15.56 -6.88
C ASP A 138 -0.27 14.35 -6.38
N LYS A 139 0.02 13.43 -7.30
CA LYS A 139 0.66 12.15 -7.02
C LYS A 139 2.00 12.29 -6.30
N HIS A 140 2.83 13.22 -6.75
CA HIS A 140 4.14 13.48 -6.17
C HIS A 140 4.03 13.95 -4.73
N THR A 141 3.13 14.92 -4.47
CA THR A 141 2.84 15.41 -3.12
C THR A 141 2.30 14.32 -2.20
N ARG A 142 1.43 13.42 -2.70
CA ARG A 142 0.90 12.29 -1.92
C ARG A 142 1.96 11.28 -1.51
N LEU A 143 2.95 11.03 -2.37
CA LEU A 143 4.07 10.14 -2.05
C LEU A 143 5.02 10.79 -1.04
N ILE A 144 5.33 12.08 -1.20
CA ILE A 144 6.13 12.83 -0.23
C ILE A 144 5.50 12.74 1.17
N ALA A 145 4.18 12.90 1.27
CA ALA A 145 3.47 12.86 2.55
C ALA A 145 3.61 11.54 3.33
N VAL A 146 4.02 10.45 2.67
CA VAL A 146 4.23 9.12 3.29
C VAL A 146 5.69 8.69 3.26
N THR A 147 6.61 9.55 2.82
CA THR A 147 8.04 9.22 2.71
C THR A 147 8.66 8.94 4.09
N ASP A 148 8.27 9.71 5.12
CA ASP A 148 8.70 9.45 6.50
C ASP A 148 8.33 8.03 6.99
N ILE A 149 7.19 7.51 6.54
CA ILE A 149 6.76 6.14 6.87
C ILE A 149 7.67 5.13 6.18
N LEU A 150 7.97 5.35 4.90
CA LEU A 150 8.86 4.47 4.13
C LEU A 150 10.27 4.48 4.73
N GLU A 151 10.83 5.67 4.95
CA GLU A 151 12.18 5.86 5.50
C GLU A 151 12.33 5.33 6.94
N SER A 152 11.25 5.25 7.71
CA SER A 152 11.28 4.71 9.08
C SER A 152 11.78 3.26 9.20
N GLY A 153 11.82 2.52 8.09
CA GLY A 153 12.21 1.10 8.06
C GLY A 153 11.13 0.17 8.60
N PHE A 154 9.90 0.63 8.81
CA PHE A 154 8.79 -0.23 9.27
C PHE A 154 7.86 -0.70 8.14
N VAL A 155 8.29 -0.57 6.89
CA VAL A 155 7.59 -1.13 5.72
C VAL A 155 8.31 -2.39 5.24
N TYR A 156 7.58 -3.48 5.18
CA TYR A 156 8.11 -4.82 4.95
C TYR A 156 7.55 -5.40 3.64
N LEU A 157 8.45 -5.97 2.84
CA LEU A 157 8.18 -6.69 1.59
C LEU A 157 8.47 -8.19 1.78
N PRO A 158 7.78 -9.08 1.04
CA PRO A 158 8.13 -10.49 1.07
C PRO A 158 9.54 -10.66 0.48
N LYS A 159 10.30 -11.63 1.00
CA LYS A 159 11.62 -11.96 0.46
C LYS A 159 11.56 -12.40 -1.01
N LYS A 160 10.44 -13.01 -1.42
CA LYS A 160 10.19 -13.43 -2.80
C LYS A 160 8.70 -13.29 -3.10
N ALA A 161 8.37 -12.63 -4.20
CA ALA A 161 7.03 -12.64 -4.79
C ALA A 161 7.14 -12.35 -6.29
N GLN A 162 6.17 -12.82 -7.08
CA GLN A 162 6.17 -12.61 -8.53
C GLN A 162 6.05 -11.13 -8.92
N TRP A 163 5.43 -10.30 -8.07
CA TRP A 163 5.22 -8.87 -8.30
C TRP A 163 6.34 -7.98 -7.74
N LEU A 164 7.28 -8.54 -6.96
CA LEU A 164 8.20 -7.77 -6.13
C LEU A 164 9.17 -6.90 -6.93
N ASP A 165 9.80 -7.47 -7.97
CA ASP A 165 10.80 -6.75 -8.75
C ASP A 165 10.18 -5.62 -9.57
N ASP A 166 9.01 -5.87 -10.17
CA ASP A 166 8.24 -4.84 -10.89
C ASP A 166 7.78 -3.72 -9.96
N PHE A 167 7.29 -4.06 -8.77
CA PHE A 167 6.94 -3.09 -7.73
C PHE A 167 8.12 -2.22 -7.32
N LEU A 168 9.25 -2.84 -6.99
CA LEU A 168 10.44 -2.12 -6.55
C LEU A 168 11.02 -1.25 -7.67
N LEU A 169 11.02 -1.74 -8.91
CA LEU A 169 11.46 -0.98 -10.06
C LEU A 169 10.62 0.29 -10.25
N GLU A 170 9.30 0.17 -10.13
CA GLU A 170 8.37 1.28 -10.30
C GLU A 170 8.55 2.33 -9.19
N VAL A 171 8.49 1.89 -7.93
CA VAL A 171 8.54 2.78 -6.76
C VAL A 171 9.89 3.49 -6.64
N THR A 172 11.00 2.81 -6.94
CA THR A 172 12.34 3.41 -6.84
C THR A 172 12.74 4.25 -8.06
N ARG A 173 11.98 4.20 -9.16
CA ARG A 173 12.21 5.05 -10.34
C ARG A 173 11.23 6.21 -10.46
N PHE A 174 10.17 6.24 -9.65
CA PHE A 174 9.24 7.36 -9.60
C PHE A 174 9.96 8.68 -9.26
N PRO A 175 9.66 9.80 -9.95
CA PRO A 175 8.59 10.01 -10.93
C PRO A 175 8.96 9.66 -12.39
N ASN A 176 10.16 9.14 -12.63
CA ASN A 176 10.70 8.88 -13.96
C ASN A 176 10.41 7.46 -14.49
N ALA A 177 9.61 6.67 -13.75
CA ALA A 177 9.16 5.36 -14.18
C ALA A 177 8.15 5.48 -15.33
N LYS A 178 8.07 4.45 -16.18
CA LYS A 178 7.08 4.40 -17.28
C LYS A 178 5.63 4.36 -16.75
N HIS A 179 5.46 3.78 -15.58
CA HIS A 179 4.18 3.58 -14.92
C HIS A 179 4.32 4.01 -13.46
N ASP A 180 3.20 4.33 -12.82
CA ASP A 180 3.15 4.80 -11.45
C ASP A 180 1.90 4.32 -10.69
N ASP A 181 1.13 3.39 -11.30
CA ASP A 181 -0.11 2.83 -10.74
C ASP A 181 0.12 2.15 -9.37
N GLN A 182 1.27 1.50 -9.18
CA GLN A 182 1.63 0.86 -7.90
C GLN A 182 2.06 1.89 -6.85
N VAL A 183 2.65 3.00 -7.27
CA VAL A 183 2.98 4.14 -6.41
C VAL A 183 1.70 4.82 -5.91
N ASP A 184 0.68 4.94 -6.76
CA ASP A 184 -0.65 5.42 -6.37
C ASP A 184 -1.30 4.50 -5.35
N ALA A 185 -1.36 3.19 -5.63
CA ALA A 185 -1.94 2.23 -4.71
C ALA A 185 -1.24 2.24 -3.33
N LEU A 186 0.10 2.32 -3.31
CA LEU A 186 0.91 2.41 -2.09
C LEU A 186 0.65 3.71 -1.32
N SER A 187 0.76 4.86 -2.00
CA SER A 187 0.59 6.17 -1.37
C SER A 187 -0.83 6.36 -0.86
N GLN A 188 -1.85 5.91 -1.59
CA GLN A 188 -3.24 5.87 -1.14
C GLN A 188 -3.38 5.06 0.15
N ALA A 189 -2.82 3.84 0.18
CA ALA A 189 -2.91 2.95 1.33
C ALA A 189 -2.29 3.57 2.59
N LEU A 190 -1.06 4.07 2.48
CA LEU A 190 -0.32 4.65 3.59
C LEU A 190 -0.95 5.97 4.07
N ASN A 191 -1.41 6.84 3.16
CA ASN A 191 -2.14 8.04 3.52
C ASN A 191 -3.44 7.71 4.26
N TRP A 192 -4.19 6.72 3.77
CA TRP A 192 -5.43 6.30 4.41
C TRP A 192 -5.18 5.76 5.83
N LEU A 193 -4.15 4.92 6.03
CA LEU A 193 -3.76 4.42 7.35
C LEU A 193 -3.33 5.57 8.27
N MET A 194 -2.52 6.50 7.77
CA MET A 194 -2.10 7.68 8.53
C MET A 194 -3.30 8.52 8.98
N SER A 195 -4.29 8.75 8.12
CA SER A 195 -5.46 9.58 8.44
C SER A 195 -6.47 8.89 9.35
N ASN A 196 -6.70 7.59 9.18
CA ASN A 196 -7.79 6.88 9.86
C ASN A 196 -7.35 6.10 11.11
N TYR A 197 -6.05 5.83 11.25
CA TYR A 197 -5.48 5.08 12.37
C TYR A 197 -4.43 5.88 13.16
N ARG A 198 -4.39 7.22 12.96
CA ARG A 198 -3.72 8.15 13.87
C ARG A 198 -4.34 8.05 15.26
N VAL A 199 -3.47 7.86 16.25
CA VAL A 199 -3.81 7.70 17.68
C VAL A 199 -4.73 8.85 18.13
N PRO A 200 -5.87 8.62 18.81
CA PRO A 200 -6.40 9.63 19.70
C PRO A 200 -5.33 9.85 20.77
N VAL A 201 -4.72 11.04 20.79
CA VAL A 201 -3.81 11.44 21.87
C VAL A 201 -4.51 11.10 23.18
N ARG A 202 -3.95 10.16 23.97
CA ARG A 202 -4.42 9.94 25.33
C ARG A 202 -4.22 11.27 26.05
N VAL A 203 -5.30 12.03 26.26
CA VAL A 203 -5.31 13.11 27.21
C VAL A 203 -5.03 12.47 28.56
N ILE A 204 -3.78 12.57 29.02
CA ILE A 204 -3.43 12.26 30.40
C ILE A 204 -4.18 13.30 31.23
N ARG A 205 -5.39 12.96 31.69
CA ARG A 205 -6.04 13.72 32.75
C ARG A 205 -5.12 13.58 33.96
N ARG A 206 -4.39 14.65 34.29
CA ARG A 206 -3.67 14.73 35.56
C ARG A 206 -4.70 14.46 36.67
N PRO A 207 -4.41 13.58 37.64
CA PRO A 207 -5.27 13.45 38.79
C PRO A 207 -5.35 14.83 39.45
N SER A 208 -6.56 15.36 39.56
CA SER A 208 -6.87 16.53 40.37
C SER A 208 -6.51 16.17 41.81
N ILE A 209 -5.37 16.69 42.27
CA ILE A 209 -5.04 16.71 43.69
C ILE A 209 -5.96 17.77 44.29
N LEU A 210 -7.11 17.33 44.81
CA LEU A 210 -7.89 18.12 45.75
C LEU A 210 -7.28 17.89 47.13
N GLY A 211 -6.86 18.99 47.75
CA GLY A 211 -6.51 19.06 49.16
C GLY A 211 -7.73 19.07 50.07
#